data_AF-A0A971PH48-F1
#
_entry.id   AF-A0A971PH48-F1
#
_cell.length_a   1.000
_cell.length_b   1.000
_cell.length_c   1.000
_cell.angle_alpha   90.00
_cell.angle_beta   90.00
_cell.angle_gamma   90.00
#
_symmetry.space_group_name_H-M   'P 1'
#
loop_
_entity.id
_entity.type
_entity.pdbx_description
1 polymer ?
#
loop_
_entity_poly.entity_id
_entity_poly.type
_entity_poly.pdbx_seq_one_letter_code
_entity_poly.pdbx_strand_id
1 'polypeptide(L)'
;MTERKIIAGTTMFFGVPAKPMPEIMADAIGQIVAQVPGIVEAYLPQCYVQGDEAARQVLVVGVTAKDQIPAIMQHLMGKMELVMPPKQFIDILPFQVADMPSEARVAECRVFGGSKPPERKQPWWKLW
;
A
#
# COMPACT_ATOMS: atom_id res chain seq x y z
N MET A 1 16.54 -14.11 7.24
CA MET A 1 16.01 -12.96 6.49
C MET A 1 17.13 -11.96 6.31
N THR A 2 17.50 -11.64 5.08
CA THR A 2 18.49 -10.60 4.83
C THR A 2 17.72 -9.28 4.74
N GLU A 3 17.75 -8.49 5.80
CA GLU A 3 17.25 -7.12 5.79
C GLU A 3 18.02 -6.35 4.71
N ARG A 4 17.33 -5.82 3.70
CA ARG A 4 17.97 -4.98 2.70
C ARG A 4 17.83 -3.53 3.12
N LYS A 5 18.98 -2.90 3.36
CA LYS A 5 19.03 -1.45 3.56
C LYS A 5 18.92 -0.75 2.21
N ILE A 6 17.82 -0.05 2.00
CA ILE A 6 17.66 0.84 0.83
C ILE A 6 18.41 2.14 1.14
N ILE A 7 19.30 2.56 0.23
CA ILE A 7 20.13 3.75 0.42
C ILE A 7 19.25 4.98 0.22
N ALA A 8 19.46 6.02 1.03
CA ALA A 8 18.77 7.30 0.84
C ALA A 8 19.05 7.84 -0.59
N GLY A 9 17.99 8.26 -1.27
CA GLY A 9 18.06 8.71 -2.67
C GLY A 9 17.84 7.60 -3.71
N THR A 10 17.66 6.34 -3.32
CA THR A 10 17.23 5.29 -4.26
C THR A 10 15.82 5.59 -4.78
N THR A 11 15.66 5.57 -6.10
CA THR A 11 14.37 5.80 -6.76
C THR A 11 13.45 4.60 -6.60
N MET A 12 12.19 4.84 -6.25
CA MET A 12 11.12 3.85 -6.23
C MET A 12 10.05 4.23 -7.27
N PHE A 13 9.51 3.23 -7.95
CA PHE A 13 8.46 3.40 -8.94
C PHE A 13 7.24 2.57 -8.52
N PHE A 14 6.06 3.20 -8.47
CA PHE A 14 4.81 2.56 -8.11
C PHE A 14 3.89 2.41 -9.32
N GLY A 15 3.09 1.35 -9.34
CA GLY A 15 2.09 1.12 -10.39
C GLY A 15 1.11 0.01 -10.07
N VAL A 16 0.18 -0.22 -11.01
CA VAL A 16 -0.76 -1.35 -10.94
C VAL A 16 0.02 -2.66 -11.03
N PRO A 17 -0.22 -3.64 -10.14
CA PRO A 17 0.43 -4.94 -10.21
C PRO A 17 0.15 -5.69 -11.52
N ALA A 18 1.20 -6.20 -12.17
CA ALA A 18 1.07 -7.06 -13.34
C ALA A 18 0.37 -8.40 -13.02
N LYS A 19 0.54 -8.87 -11.78
CA LYS A 19 -0.15 -10.04 -11.21
C LYS A 19 -0.69 -9.64 -9.85
N PRO A 20 -1.89 -9.04 -9.78
CA PRO A 20 -2.49 -8.63 -8.52
C PRO A 20 -2.65 -9.82 -7.58
N MET A 21 -2.39 -9.58 -6.30
CA MET A 21 -2.83 -10.44 -5.22
C MET A 21 -4.33 -10.78 -5.37
N PRO A 22 -4.75 -12.02 -5.03
CA PRO A 22 -6.16 -12.40 -5.08
C PRO A 22 -7.04 -11.43 -4.26
N GLU A 23 -8.22 -11.10 -4.80
CA GLU A 23 -9.15 -10.12 -4.21
C GLU A 23 -9.48 -10.46 -2.75
N ILE A 24 -9.76 -11.73 -2.44
CA ILE A 24 -10.03 -12.20 -1.07
C ILE A 24 -8.89 -11.84 -0.10
N MET A 25 -7.64 -11.92 -0.56
CA MET A 25 -6.48 -11.57 0.27
C MET A 25 -6.34 -10.05 0.40
N ALA A 26 -6.55 -9.30 -0.69
CA ALA A 26 -6.54 -7.84 -0.65
C ALA A 26 -7.61 -7.29 0.31
N ASP A 27 -8.82 -7.87 0.29
CA ASP A 27 -9.91 -7.55 1.20
C ASP A 27 -9.56 -7.89 2.65
N ALA A 28 -8.99 -9.08 2.90
CA ALA A 28 -8.56 -9.47 4.23
C ALA A 28 -7.51 -8.51 4.80
N ILE A 29 -6.54 -8.09 3.98
CA ILE A 29 -5.56 -7.05 4.35
C ILE A 29 -6.28 -5.73 4.64
N GLY A 30 -7.21 -5.30 3.78
CA GLY A 30 -8.01 -4.10 4.00
C GLY A 30 -8.75 -4.10 5.35
N GLN A 31 -9.35 -5.23 5.72
CA GLN A 31 -10.02 -5.40 7.01
C GLN A 31 -9.05 -5.34 8.19
N ILE A 32 -7.85 -5.90 8.07
CA ILE A 32 -6.82 -5.79 9.12
C ILE A 32 -6.35 -4.35 9.27
N VAL A 33 -6.05 -3.68 8.16
CA VAL A 33 -5.62 -2.28 8.15
C VAL A 33 -6.68 -1.39 8.78
N ALA A 34 -7.97 -1.60 8.47
CA ALA A 34 -9.08 -0.86 9.05
C ALA A 34 -9.20 -0.95 10.58
N GLN A 35 -8.66 -2.02 11.17
CA GLN A 35 -8.67 -2.24 12.61
C GLN A 35 -7.48 -1.62 13.34
N VAL A 36 -6.53 -1.00 12.63
CA VAL A 36 -5.36 -0.38 13.24
C VAL A 36 -5.59 1.13 13.35
N PRO A 37 -5.82 1.68 14.55
CA PRO A 37 -6.00 3.11 14.74
C PRO A 37 -4.76 3.89 14.27
N GLY A 38 -5.01 5.03 13.61
CA GLY A 38 -3.96 5.91 13.10
C GLY A 38 -3.59 5.67 11.62
N ILE A 39 -4.05 4.58 11.01
CA ILE A 39 -4.01 4.43 9.54
C ILE A 39 -5.21 5.17 8.94
N VAL A 40 -4.97 5.97 7.90
CA VAL A 40 -5.96 6.82 7.22
C VAL A 40 -6.28 6.28 5.83
N GLU A 41 -5.29 5.75 5.14
CA GLU A 41 -5.42 5.19 3.80
C GLU A 41 -4.38 4.09 3.57
N ALA A 42 -4.70 3.12 2.71
CA ALA A 42 -3.76 2.07 2.33
C ALA A 42 -3.99 1.53 0.91
N TYR A 43 -2.90 1.11 0.29
CA TYR A 43 -2.84 0.66 -1.10
C TYR A 43 -1.90 -0.55 -1.24
N LEU A 44 -2.17 -1.41 -2.21
CA LEU A 44 -1.36 -2.58 -2.60
C LEU A 44 -0.75 -2.44 -4.01
N PRO A 45 0.04 -1.39 -4.30
CA PRO A 45 0.67 -1.24 -5.60
C PRO A 45 1.82 -2.23 -5.79
N GLN A 46 2.27 -2.36 -7.03
CA GLN A 46 3.57 -2.92 -7.34
C GLN A 46 4.64 -1.83 -7.25
N CYS A 47 5.72 -2.12 -6.55
CA CYS A 47 6.87 -1.24 -6.34
C CYS A 47 8.11 -1.85 -7.00
N TYR A 48 8.77 -1.07 -7.85
CA TYR A 48 10.11 -1.35 -8.36
C TYR A 48 11.11 -0.44 -7.67
N VAL A 49 12.10 -1.02 -6.99
CA VAL A 49 13.23 -0.28 -6.43
C VAL A 49 14.36 -0.30 -7.45
N GLN A 50 14.92 0.87 -7.76
CA GLN A 50 16.02 0.96 -8.71
C GLN A 50 17.19 0.07 -8.30
N GLY A 51 17.61 -0.82 -9.19
CA GLY A 51 18.67 -1.81 -8.93
C GLY A 51 18.14 -3.17 -8.47
N ASP A 52 16.83 -3.36 -8.38
CA ASP A 52 16.23 -4.67 -8.12
C ASP A 52 16.01 -5.44 -9.43
N GLU A 53 16.02 -6.76 -9.31
CA GLU A 53 15.77 -7.68 -10.43
C GLU A 53 14.28 -7.71 -10.82
N ALA A 54 13.39 -7.47 -9.86
CA ALA A 54 11.95 -7.56 -10.07
C ALA A 54 11.17 -6.62 -9.16
N ALA A 55 10.05 -6.12 -9.68
CA ALA A 55 9.10 -5.33 -8.92
C ALA A 55 8.20 -6.25 -8.07
N ARG A 56 7.86 -5.81 -6.86
CA ARG A 56 7.11 -6.60 -5.87
C ARG A 56 5.85 -5.87 -5.46
N GLN A 57 4.80 -6.60 -5.11
CA GLN A 57 3.63 -5.98 -4.51
C GLN A 57 3.92 -5.64 -3.05
N VAL A 58 3.63 -4.41 -2.64
CA VAL A 58 3.91 -3.88 -1.30
C VAL A 58 2.65 -3.27 -0.71
N LEU A 59 2.56 -3.23 0.62
CA LEU A 59 1.50 -2.55 1.33
C LEU A 59 1.97 -1.14 1.71
N VAL A 60 1.43 -0.13 1.04
CA VAL A 60 1.68 1.28 1.37
C VAL A 60 0.60 1.74 2.34
N VAL A 61 0.99 2.27 3.49
CA VAL A 61 0.07 2.76 4.53
C VAL A 61 0.33 4.23 4.85
N GLY A 62 -0.75 5.01 4.85
CA GLY A 62 -0.76 6.41 5.22
C GLY A 62 -1.20 6.57 6.66
N VAL A 63 -0.34 7.14 7.50
CA VAL A 63 -0.63 7.38 8.92
C VAL A 63 -0.78 8.86 9.21
N THR A 64 -1.52 9.18 10.28
CA THR A 64 -1.77 10.56 10.69
C THR A 64 -0.51 11.32 11.08
N ALA A 65 0.37 10.68 11.85
CA ALA A 65 1.56 11.32 12.43
C ALA A 65 2.79 10.41 12.34
N LYS A 66 3.93 11.00 11.96
CA LYS A 66 5.18 10.27 11.68
C LYS A 66 5.78 9.60 12.91
N ASP A 67 5.65 10.23 14.08
CA ASP A 67 6.10 9.72 15.38
C ASP A 67 5.33 8.48 15.84
N GLN A 68 4.10 8.29 15.34
CA GLN A 68 3.27 7.12 15.64
C GLN A 68 3.61 5.90 14.79
N ILE A 69 4.40 6.04 13.71
CA ILE A 69 4.73 4.96 12.78
C ILE A 69 5.23 3.70 13.52
N PRO A 70 6.20 3.76 14.45
CA PRO A 70 6.72 2.56 15.11
C PRO A 70 5.62 1.75 15.83
N ALA A 71 4.75 2.43 16.58
CA ALA A 71 3.67 1.79 17.33
C ALA A 71 2.58 1.22 16.41
N ILE A 72 2.20 1.96 15.36
CA ILE A 72 1.23 1.51 14.35
C ILE A 72 1.77 0.28 13.62
N MET A 73 3.05 0.28 13.23
CA MET A 73 3.66 -0.83 12.50
C MET A 73 3.76 -2.08 13.35
N GLN A 74 4.13 -1.96 14.63
CA GLN A 74 4.13 -3.09 15.55
C GLN A 74 2.74 -3.74 15.66
N HIS A 75 1.69 -2.93 15.78
CA HIS A 75 0.32 -3.45 15.87
C HIS A 75 -0.16 -4.07 14.55
N LEU A 76 0.14 -3.42 13.42
CA LEU A 76 -0.20 -3.91 12.09
C LEU A 76 0.50 -5.25 11.80
N MET A 77 1.81 -5.34 12.03
CA MET A 77 2.57 -6.56 11.81
C MET A 77 2.01 -7.75 12.60
N GLY A 78 1.70 -7.56 13.89
CA GLY A 78 1.13 -8.63 14.72
C GLY A 78 -0.23 -9.12 14.22
N LYS A 79 -1.06 -8.24 13.62
CA LYS A 79 -2.33 -8.65 12.99
C LYS A 79 -2.11 -9.30 11.62
N MET A 80 -1.16 -8.81 10.84
CA MET A 80 -0.86 -9.34 9.50
C MET A 80 -0.38 -10.80 9.56
N GLU A 81 0.35 -11.18 10.61
CA GLU A 81 0.76 -12.58 10.84
C GLU A 81 -0.41 -13.57 10.89
N LEU A 82 -1.61 -13.11 11.25
CA LEU A 82 -2.82 -13.95 11.33
C LEU A 82 -3.50 -14.16 9.98
N VAL A 83 -3.24 -13.29 9.00
CA VAL A 83 -3.90 -13.29 7.69
C VAL A 83 -2.98 -13.79 6.58
N MET A 84 -1.67 -13.56 6.71
CA MET A 84 -0.72 -13.97 5.70
C MET A 84 -0.58 -15.51 5.67
N PRO A 85 -0.66 -16.14 4.49
CA PRO A 85 -0.40 -17.56 4.36
C PRO A 85 1.00 -17.92 4.85
N PRO A 86 1.21 -19.14 5.36
CA PRO A 86 2.53 -19.59 5.80
C PRO A 86 3.57 -19.39 4.70
N LYS A 87 4.72 -18.82 5.05
CA LYS A 87 5.85 -18.52 4.14
C LYS A 87 5.58 -17.44 3.08
N GLN A 88 4.45 -16.73 3.16
CA GLN A 88 4.20 -15.54 2.36
C GLN A 88 4.50 -14.28 3.17
N PHE A 89 5.15 -13.32 2.52
CA PHE A 89 5.54 -12.05 3.14
C PHE A 89 5.12 -10.90 2.23
N ILE A 90 4.85 -9.75 2.84
CA ILE A 90 4.61 -8.50 2.13
C ILE A 90 5.41 -7.40 2.81
N ASP A 91 6.11 -6.60 2.00
CA ASP A 91 6.82 -5.43 2.51
C ASP A 91 5.80 -4.31 2.81
N ILE A 92 5.95 -3.66 3.97
CA ILE A 92 5.07 -2.57 4.40
C ILE A 92 5.85 -1.26 4.35
N LEU A 93 5.31 -0.27 3.65
CA LEU A 93 5.90 1.06 3.50
C LEU A 93 5.01 2.10 4.21
N PRO A 94 5.35 2.51 5.44
CA PRO A 94 4.61 3.53 6.16
C PRO A 94 5.05 4.93 5.75
N PHE A 95 4.07 5.81 5.53
CA PHE A 95 4.28 7.23 5.31
C PHE A 95 3.34 8.02 6.21
N GLN A 96 3.78 9.20 6.67
CA GLN A 96 2.79 10.21 7.03
C GLN A 96 1.98 10.55 5.77
N VAL A 97 0.65 10.68 5.88
CA VAL A 97 -0.22 10.89 4.71
C VAL A 97 0.28 12.01 3.79
N ALA A 98 0.76 13.13 4.37
CA ALA A 98 1.29 14.27 3.61
C ALA A 98 2.55 13.92 2.78
N ASP A 99 3.34 12.95 3.23
CA ASP A 99 4.60 12.53 2.62
C ASP A 99 4.44 11.32 1.70
N MET A 100 3.25 10.72 1.64
CA MET A 100 3.03 9.54 0.80
C MET A 100 3.12 9.93 -0.68
N PRO A 101 3.93 9.20 -1.49
CA PRO A 101 4.05 9.45 -2.92
C PRO A 101 2.68 9.39 -3.62
N SER A 102 2.41 10.33 -4.51
CA SER A 102 1.17 10.35 -5.31
C SER A 102 1.00 9.10 -6.16
N GLU A 103 2.10 8.57 -6.66
CA GLU A 103 2.21 7.39 -7.51
C GLU A 103 1.83 6.11 -6.76
N ALA A 104 1.93 6.10 -5.43
CA ALA A 104 1.47 4.98 -4.61
C ALA A 104 -0.06 4.95 -4.47
N ARG A 105 -0.75 6.10 -4.67
CA ARG A 105 -2.21 6.22 -4.59
C ARG A 105 -2.90 5.79 -5.88
N VAL A 106 -2.57 4.60 -6.36
CA VAL A 106 -3.22 4.00 -7.51
C VAL A 106 -4.63 3.55 -7.11
N ALA A 107 -5.64 4.09 -7.79
CA ALA A 107 -7.05 3.88 -7.48
C ALA A 107 -7.43 2.39 -7.34
N GLU A 108 -6.98 1.60 -8.30
CA GLU A 108 -7.23 0.17 -8.44
C GLU A 108 -6.51 -0.66 -7.36
N CYS A 109 -5.55 -0.08 -6.65
CA CYS A 109 -4.78 -0.76 -5.61
C CYS A 109 -5.29 -0.46 -4.20
N ARG A 110 -6.33 0.36 -4.05
CA ARG A 110 -6.79 0.82 -2.74
C ARG A 110 -7.47 -0.30 -1.95
N VAL A 111 -7.03 -0.52 -0.71
CA VAL A 111 -7.59 -1.53 0.20
C VAL A 111 -8.24 -0.92 1.45
N PHE A 112 -7.92 0.34 1.79
CA PHE A 112 -8.55 1.04 2.90
C PHE A 112 -8.51 2.56 2.72
N GLY A 113 -9.57 3.25 3.16
CA GLY A 113 -9.61 4.71 3.28
C GLY A 113 -9.41 5.47 1.96
N GLY A 114 -8.86 6.69 2.07
CA GLY A 114 -8.53 7.57 0.95
C GLY A 114 -9.73 8.20 0.23
N SER A 115 -9.53 9.38 -0.38
CA SER A 115 -10.53 9.97 -1.27
C SER A 115 -10.75 9.03 -2.48
N LYS A 116 -12.00 8.79 -2.89
CA LYS A 116 -12.25 8.17 -4.21
C LYS A 116 -11.49 8.99 -5.25
N PRO A 117 -10.83 8.38 -6.25
CA PRO A 117 -10.40 9.12 -7.42
C PRO A 117 -11.60 9.89 -7.94
N PRO A 118 -11.46 11.13 -8.43
CA PRO A 118 -12.56 11.81 -9.08
C PRO A 118 -13.12 10.87 -10.14
N GLU A 119 -14.42 10.56 -10.08
CA GLU A 119 -15.09 9.82 -11.13
C GLU A 119 -14.66 10.45 -12.45
N ARG A 120 -14.14 9.64 -13.38
CA ARG A 120 -13.97 10.06 -14.77
C ARG A 120 -15.36 10.47 -15.23
N LYS A 121 -15.67 11.77 -15.15
CA LYS A 121 -16.89 12.32 -15.72
C LYS A 121 -16.87 11.87 -17.17
N GLN A 122 -17.78 10.94 -17.52
CA GLN A 122 -17.93 10.60 -18.92
C GLN A 122 -18.19 11.91 -19.64
N PRO A 123 -17.43 12.21 -20.69
CA PRO A 123 -17.64 13.47 -21.36
C PRO A 123 -19.07 13.48 -21.92
N TRP A 124 -19.75 14.61 -21.72
CA TRP A 124 -21.18 14.80 -21.97
C TRP A 124 -21.64 14.44 -23.39
N TRP A 125 -20.70 14.35 -24.35
CA TRP A 125 -20.97 13.92 -25.73
C TRP A 125 -21.18 12.41 -25.92
N LYS A 126 -21.07 11.58 -24.87
CA LYS A 126 -21.35 10.12 -24.92
C LYS A 126 -22.77 9.74 -24.46
N LEU A 127 -23.64 10.72 -24.20
CA LEU A 127 -25.03 10.50 -23.72
C LEU A 127 -26.09 10.66 -24.82
N TRP A 128 -25.69 10.70 -26.09
CA TRP A 128 -26.57 10.82 -27.26
C TRP A 128 -26.30 9.71 -28.26
#